data_AF-A0A1G1HXV3-F1
#
_entry.id   AF-A0A1G1HXV3-F1
#
_cell.length_a   1.000
_cell.length_b   1.000
_cell.length_c   1.000
_cell.angle_alpha   90.00
_cell.angle_beta   90.00
_cell.angle_gamma   90.00
#
_symmetry.space_group_name_H-M   'P 1'
#
loop_
_entity.id
_entity.type
_entity.pdbx_description
1 polymer ?
#
loop_
_entity_poly.entity_id
_entity_poly.type
_entity_poly.pdbx_seq_one_letter_code
_entity_poly.pdbx_strand_id
1 'polypeptide(L)' 'MLGQDMAVRSAENYRWLRGRGVTVRKTIDVMIGTFCIVSGLPLLHADRDFDPLTAHLGLRVVRP' A
#
# COMPACT_ATOMS: atom_id res chain seq x y z
N MET A 1 13.32 -7.91 6.34
CA MET A 1 11.92 -8.27 6.01
C MET A 1 11.01 -7.63 7.04
N LEU A 2 9.82 -7.15 6.67
CA LEU A 2 8.88 -6.36 7.50
C LEU A 2 8.25 -7.12 8.70
N GLY A 3 8.64 -8.38 8.94
CA GLY A 3 7.99 -9.26 9.92
C GLY A 3 6.73 -9.93 9.37
N GLN A 4 6.30 -11.01 10.03
CA GLN A 4 5.14 -11.82 9.61
C GLN A 4 3.84 -11.01 9.61
N ASP A 5 3.59 -10.23 10.65
CA ASP A 5 2.35 -9.47 10.79
C ASP A 5 2.17 -8.45 9.66
N MET A 6 3.24 -7.77 9.26
CA MET A 6 3.21 -6.84 8.13
C MET A 6 2.99 -7.55 6.80
N ALA A 7 3.57 -8.74 6.62
CA ALA A 7 3.33 -9.54 5.42
C ALA A 7 1.85 -9.95 5.33
N VAL A 8 1.25 -10.38 6.44
CA VAL A 8 -0.18 -10.73 6.52
C VAL A 8 -1.06 -9.52 6.22
N ARG A 9 -0.83 -8.38 6.88
CA ARG A 9 -1.57 -7.13 6.65
C ARG A 9 -1.47 -6.64 5.20
N SER A 10 -0.28 -6.75 4.60
CA SER A 10 -0.09 -6.37 3.20
C SER A 10 -0.90 -7.28 2.27
N ALA A 11 -0.93 -8.58 2.54
CA ALA A 11 -1.74 -9.53 1.78
C ALA A 11 -3.26 -9.27 1.95
N GLU A 12 -3.70 -8.88 3.15
CA GLU A 12 -5.09 -8.48 3.40
C GLU A 12 -5.49 -7.24 2.60
N ASN A 13 -4.65 -6.19 2.63
CA ASN A 13 -4.86 -4.97 1.84
C ASN A 13 -4.93 -5.27 0.35
N TYR A 14 -4.03 -6.12 -0.17
CA TYR A 14 -4.06 -6.57 -1.55
C TYR A 14 -5.37 -7.29 -1.90
N ARG A 15 -5.79 -8.26 -1.08
CA ARG A 15 -7.05 -9.00 -1.30
C ARG A 15 -8.27 -8.08 -1.26
N TRP A 16 -8.28 -7.13 -0.34
CA TRP A 16 -9.36 -6.16 -0.18
C TRP A 16 -9.48 -5.23 -1.39
N LEU A 17 -8.35 -4.77 -1.95
CA LEU A 17 -8.32 -3.97 -3.18
C LEU A 17 -8.79 -4.80 -4.37
N ARG A 18 -8.28 -6.03 -4.51
CA ARG A 18 -8.67 -6.94 -5.59
C ARG A 18 -10.16 -7.28 -5.56
N GLY A 19 -10.74 -7.45 -4.37
CA GLY A 19 -12.18 -7.65 -4.19
C GLY A 19 -13.04 -6.48 -4.68
N ARG A 20 -12.47 -5.28 -4.84
CA ARG A 20 -13.11 -4.10 -5.42
C ARG A 20 -12.80 -3.89 -6.90
N GLY A 21 -12.16 -4.86 -7.56
CA GLY A 21 -11.73 -4.73 -8.96
C GLY A 21 -10.46 -3.92 -9.15
N VAL A 22 -9.75 -3.55 -8.07
CA VAL A 22 -8.52 -2.77 -8.12
C VAL A 22 -7.31 -3.69 -8.01
N THR A 23 -6.51 -3.78 -9.08
CA THR A 23 -5.32 -4.64 -9.10
C THR A 23 -4.06 -3.81 -8.93
N VAL A 24 -3.37 -3.97 -7.79
CA VAL A 24 -2.03 -3.41 -7.59
C VAL A 24 -1.02 -4.30 -8.29
N ARG A 25 -0.20 -3.71 -9.16
CA ARG A 25 0.66 -4.45 -10.09
C ARG A 25 1.87 -5.11 -9.42
N LYS A 26 2.36 -4.57 -8.31
CA LYS A 26 3.55 -5.07 -7.61
C LYS A 26 3.27 -5.33 -6.13
N THR A 27 3.66 -6.52 -5.67
CA THR A 27 3.55 -6.90 -4.25
C THR A 27 4.34 -5.95 -3.34
N ILE A 28 5.48 -5.43 -3.81
CA ILE A 28 6.33 -4.52 -3.06
C ILE A 28 5.61 -3.19 -2.77
N ASP A 29 4.83 -2.67 -3.72
CA ASP A 29 4.10 -1.40 -3.53
C ASP A 29 3.04 -1.54 -2.42
N VAL A 30 2.37 -2.70 -2.35
CA VAL A 30 1.43 -2.98 -1.26
C VAL A 30 2.15 -3.10 0.08
N MET A 31 3.32 -3.73 0.11
CA MET A 31 4.11 -3.85 1.35
C MET A 31 4.60 -2.48 1.85
N ILE A 32 5.15 -1.65 0.96
CA ILE A 32 5.62 -0.29 1.28
C ILE A 32 4.45 0.57 1.76
N GLY A 33 3.35 0.60 0.99
CA GLY A 33 2.19 1.43 1.35
C GLY A 33 1.54 0.97 2.64
N THR A 34 1.43 -0.35 2.88
CA THR A 34 0.90 -0.88 4.15
C THR A 34 1.78 -0.49 5.33
N PHE A 35 3.11 -0.55 5.17
CA PHE A 35 4.03 -0.08 6.21
C PHE A 35 3.86 1.41 6.52
N CYS A 36 3.75 2.26 5.49
CA CYS A 36 3.52 3.69 5.66
C CYS A 36 2.18 4.01 6.34
N ILE A 37 1.10 3.31 5.95
CA ILE A 37 -0.21 3.45 6.57
C ILE A 37 -0.15 3.09 8.06
N VAL A 38 0.37 1.90 8.39
CA VAL A 38 0.44 1.40 9.77
C VAL A 38 1.33 2.28 10.64
N SER A 39 2.46 2.75 10.10
CA SER A 39 3.42 3.59 10.83
C SER A 39 3.02 5.07 10.87
N GLY A 40 1.94 5.46 10.20
CA GLY A 40 1.55 6.86 10.10
C GLY A 40 2.62 7.75 9.43
N LEU A 41 3.28 7.23 8.38
CA LEU A 41 4.30 7.96 7.63
C LEU A 41 3.80 8.31 6.23
N PRO A 42 4.02 9.55 5.74
CA PRO A 42 3.80 9.86 4.33
C PRO A 42 4.85 9.18 3.46
N LEU A 43 4.45 8.71 2.28
CA LEU A 43 5.34 8.11 1.28
C LEU A 43 5.73 9.16 0.22
N LEU A 44 7.02 9.44 0.10
CA LEU A 44 7.55 10.22 -1.03
C LEU A 44 7.72 9.31 -2.25
N HIS A 45 7.01 9.58 -3.34
CA HIS A 45 7.13 8.79 -4.57
C HIS A 45 6.70 9.56 -5.83
N ALA A 46 7.09 9.04 -6.99
CA ALA A 46 6.61 9.48 -8.32
C ALA A 46 5.88 8.35 -9.09
N ASP A 47 5.62 7.21 -8.44
CA ASP A 47 4.97 6.04 -9.06
C ASP A 47 3.45 6.04 -8.85
N ARG A 48 2.65 6.09 -9.92
CA ARG A 48 1.18 6.01 -9.86
C ARG A 48 0.63 4.69 -9.31
N ASP A 49 1.46 3.66 -9.15
CA ASP A 49 1.04 2.38 -8.55
C ASP A 49 0.58 2.51 -7.09
N PHE A 50 0.90 3.61 -6.41
CA PHE A 50 0.38 3.91 -5.07
C PHE A 50 -0.98 4.61 -5.06
N ASP A 51 -1.49 5.08 -6.21
CA ASP A 51 -2.77 5.79 -6.27
C ASP A 51 -3.94 4.96 -5.72
N PRO A 52 -4.05 3.63 -5.97
CA PRO A 52 -5.03 2.77 -5.31
C PRO A 52 -4.96 2.78 -3.78
N LEU A 53 -3.75 2.79 -3.21
CA LEU A 53 -3.55 2.77 -1.77
C LEU A 53 -3.92 4.11 -1.15
N THR A 54 -3.66 5.22 -1.84
CA THR A 54 -4.10 6.55 -1.44
C THR A 54 -5.63 6.65 -1.50
N ALA A 55 -6.22 6.23 -2.61
CA ALA A 55 -7.65 6.35 -2.87
C ALA A 55 -8.51 5.49 -1.94
N HIS A 56 -8.03 4.31 -1.54
CA HIS A 56 -8.87 3.34 -0.82
C HIS A 56 -8.38 2.94 0.57
N LEU A 57 -7.08 3.07 0.86
CA LEU A 57 -6.49 2.62 2.12
C LEU A 57 -5.92 3.77 2.98
N GLY A 58 -6.05 5.02 2.52
CA GLY A 58 -5.63 6.20 3.27
C GLY A 58 -4.11 6.40 3.33
N LEU A 59 -3.36 5.85 2.35
CA LEU A 59 -1.94 6.16 2.23
C LEU A 59 -1.75 7.66 2.00
N ARG A 60 -0.94 8.30 2.85
CA ARG A 60 -0.51 9.69 2.66
C ARG A 60 0.70 9.71 1.75
N VAL A 61 0.71 10.61 0.78
CA VAL A 61 1.79 10.71 -0.22
C VAL A 61 2.33 12.12 -0.34
N VAL A 62 3.61 12.23 -0.68
CA VAL A 62 4.28 13.47 -1.08
C VAL A 62 4.83 13.24 -2.49
N ARG A 63 4.66 14.21 -3.38
CA ARG A 63 5.23 14.16 -4.73
C ARG A 63 6.50 15.04 -4.77
N PRO A 64 7.60 14.54 -5.37
CA PRO A 64 8.79 15.35 -5.61
C PRO A 64 8.56 16.44 -6.66
#